data_AF-A0A1V8TUD0-F1
#
_entry.id   AF-A0A1V8TUD0-F1
#
_cell.length_a   1.000
_cell.length_b   1.000
_cell.length_c   1.000
_cell.angle_alpha   90.00
_cell.angle_beta   90.00
_cell.angle_gamma   90.00
#
_symmetry.space_group_name_H-M   'P 1'
#
loop_
_entity.id
_entity.type
_entity.pdbx_description
1 polymer ?
#
loop_
_entity_poly.entity_id
_entity_poly.type
_entity_poly.pdbx_seq_one_letter_code
_entity_poly.pdbx_strand_id
1 'polypeptide(L)'
;MSGRDALEQAKVQEWLSYISATFTITGFTQIFRPTRVVGEAAFEGVLQAVRNFGYEIVVAGLYHVETRLDDSGFAVGYHLTVVDFLLWTVWGWADRAGLRTQTDRVSKLRGVVERVGKVERLQDVLAREKGEDRAD
;
A
#
# COMPACT_ATOMS: atom_id res chain seq x y z
N MET A 1 -1.30 14.05 -12.30
CA MET A 1 -1.44 12.80 -11.52
C MET A 1 -0.71 11.62 -12.17
N SER A 2 -0.43 11.67 -13.48
CA SER A 2 0.52 10.81 -14.20
C SER A 2 1.94 11.42 -14.24
N GLY A 3 2.91 10.69 -14.83
CA GLY A 3 4.25 11.18 -15.13
C GLY A 3 4.28 12.32 -16.16
N ARG A 4 5.36 13.11 -16.17
CA ARG A 4 5.53 14.30 -17.03
C ARG A 4 5.97 13.97 -18.44
N ASP A 5 6.63 12.84 -18.65
CA ASP A 5 7.03 12.35 -19.97
C ASP A 5 6.60 10.90 -20.18
N ALA A 6 6.85 10.37 -21.38
CA ALA A 6 6.46 9.01 -21.75
C ALA A 6 7.11 7.93 -20.86
N LEU A 7 8.34 8.14 -20.40
CA LEU A 7 9.05 7.20 -19.54
C LEU A 7 8.46 7.19 -18.13
N GLU A 8 8.22 8.36 -17.55
CA GLU A 8 7.57 8.47 -16.24
C GLU A 8 6.13 7.94 -16.29
N GLN A 9 5.39 8.17 -17.37
CA GLN A 9 4.06 7.58 -17.55
C GLN A 9 4.10 6.05 -17.59
N ALA A 10 5.07 5.46 -18.30
CA ALA A 10 5.28 4.03 -18.31
C ALA A 10 5.63 3.48 -16.91
N LYS A 11 6.50 4.18 -16.16
CA LYS A 11 6.82 3.82 -14.77
C LYS A 11 5.61 3.91 -13.85
N VAL A 12 4.78 4.94 -13.99
CA VAL A 12 3.52 5.04 -13.25
C VAL A 12 2.64 3.83 -13.56
N GLN A 13 2.49 3.45 -14.82
CA GLN A 13 1.69 2.28 -15.20
C GLN A 13 2.25 0.96 -14.64
N GLU A 14 3.57 0.80 -14.65
CA GLU A 14 4.24 -0.34 -14.02
C GLU A 14 3.90 -0.43 -12.53
N TRP A 15 4.03 0.68 -11.81
CA TRP A 15 3.68 0.75 -10.39
C TRP A 15 2.21 0.48 -10.11
N LEU A 16 1.29 1.04 -10.89
CA LEU A 16 -0.14 0.79 -10.75
C LEU A 16 -0.45 -0.70 -10.90
N SER A 17 0.16 -1.34 -11.89
CA SER A 17 0.00 -2.77 -12.16
C SER A 17 0.55 -3.60 -11.00
N TYR A 18 1.75 -3.26 -10.52
CA TYR A 18 2.39 -3.94 -9.38
C TYR A 18 1.57 -3.81 -8.10
N ILE A 19 1.15 -2.60 -7.73
CA ILE A 19 0.38 -2.36 -6.50
C ILE A 19 -0.98 -3.07 -6.55
N SER A 20 -1.65 -3.04 -7.69
CA SER A 20 -2.91 -3.75 -7.88
C SER A 20 -2.74 -5.26 -7.71
N ALA A 21 -1.79 -5.87 -8.43
CA ALA A 21 -1.61 -7.32 -8.42
C ALA A 21 -1.04 -7.85 -7.10
N THR A 22 0.02 -7.21 -6.59
CA THR A 22 0.77 -7.69 -5.42
C THR A 22 0.10 -7.29 -4.11
N PHE A 23 -0.17 -6.00 -3.90
CA PHE A 23 -0.71 -5.57 -2.62
C PHE A 23 -2.22 -5.77 -2.54
N THR A 24 -2.96 -5.32 -3.55
CA THR A 24 -4.43 -5.28 -3.45
C THR A 24 -5.03 -6.68 -3.60
N ILE A 25 -4.72 -7.37 -4.70
CA ILE A 25 -5.36 -8.64 -5.06
C ILE A 25 -4.77 -9.82 -4.27
N THR A 26 -3.44 -9.95 -4.21
CA THR A 26 -2.82 -11.14 -3.59
C THR A 26 -2.45 -10.95 -2.12
N GLY A 27 -1.96 -9.77 -1.72
CA GLY A 27 -1.63 -9.48 -0.32
C GLY A 27 -2.87 -9.23 0.57
N PHE A 28 -3.41 -8.02 0.50
CA PHE A 28 -4.41 -7.53 1.44
C PHE A 28 -5.79 -8.18 1.30
N THR A 29 -6.18 -8.64 0.11
CA THR A 29 -7.44 -9.41 -0.03
C THR A 29 -7.37 -10.70 0.77
N GLN A 30 -6.25 -11.42 0.71
CA GLN A 30 -6.05 -12.63 1.51
C GLN A 30 -6.00 -12.32 3.01
N ILE A 31 -5.37 -11.21 3.41
CA ILE A 31 -5.28 -10.81 4.82
C ILE A 31 -6.63 -10.36 5.36
N PHE A 32 -7.40 -9.53 4.64
CA PHE A 32 -8.61 -8.90 5.18
C PHE A 32 -9.90 -9.62 4.81
N ARG A 33 -9.88 -10.42 3.74
CA ARG A 33 -11.07 -11.07 3.16
C ARG A 33 -10.75 -12.50 2.67
N PRO A 34 -10.14 -13.38 3.49
CA PRO A 34 -9.74 -14.72 3.04
C PRO A 34 -10.92 -15.58 2.56
N THR A 35 -12.13 -15.36 3.06
CA THR A 35 -13.34 -16.07 2.59
C THR A 35 -13.68 -15.80 1.12
N ARG A 36 -13.23 -14.67 0.54
CA ARG A 36 -13.38 -14.42 -0.91
C ARG A 36 -12.48 -15.31 -1.77
N VAL A 37 -11.47 -15.93 -1.18
CA VAL A 37 -10.50 -16.80 -1.87
C VAL A 37 -10.92 -18.27 -1.77
N VAL A 38 -11.36 -18.70 -0.59
CA VAL A 38 -11.63 -20.13 -0.30
C VAL A 38 -13.09 -20.45 0.03
N GLY A 39 -13.97 -19.45 0.02
CA GLY A 39 -15.40 -19.59 0.33
C GLY A 39 -15.74 -19.41 1.81
N GLU A 40 -17.02 -19.15 2.11
CA GLU A 40 -17.51 -18.90 3.49
C GLU A 40 -17.52 -20.14 4.38
N ALA A 41 -17.65 -21.34 3.78
CA ALA A 41 -17.66 -22.61 4.52
C ALA A 41 -16.26 -23.15 4.85
N ALA A 42 -15.20 -22.39 4.55
CA ALA A 42 -13.83 -22.82 4.83
C ALA A 42 -13.54 -22.87 6.33
N PHE A 43 -12.82 -23.91 6.76
CA PHE A 43 -12.37 -24.05 8.14
C PHE A 43 -11.33 -22.98 8.52
N GLU A 44 -11.28 -22.59 9.79
CA GLU A 44 -10.38 -21.52 10.27
C GLU A 44 -8.91 -21.78 9.95
N GLY A 45 -8.44 -23.04 10.01
CA GLY A 45 -7.07 -23.38 9.63
C GLY A 45 -6.72 -23.03 8.17
N VAL A 46 -7.68 -23.15 7.25
CA VAL A 46 -7.50 -22.76 5.84
C VAL A 46 -7.50 -21.24 5.71
N LEU A 47 -8.41 -20.56 6.40
CA LEU A 47 -8.45 -19.09 6.42
C LEU A 47 -7.13 -18.51 6.95
N GLN A 48 -6.58 -19.10 8.03
CA GLN A 48 -5.31 -18.67 8.58
C GLN A 48 -4.13 -18.94 7.63
N ALA A 49 -4.12 -20.09 6.93
CA ALA A 49 -3.10 -20.36 5.92
C ALA A 49 -3.12 -19.32 4.78
N VAL A 50 -4.31 -18.92 4.32
CA VAL A 50 -4.48 -17.85 3.32
C VAL A 50 -3.98 -16.50 3.84
N ARG A 51 -4.30 -16.15 5.09
CA ARG A 51 -3.79 -14.91 5.72
C ARG A 51 -2.26 -14.92 5.80
N ASN A 52 -1.67 -16.03 6.26
CA ASN A 52 -0.22 -16.19 6.36
C ASN A 52 0.47 -15.96 5.01
N PHE A 53 -0.06 -16.55 3.94
CA PHE A 53 0.46 -16.31 2.60
C PHE A 53 0.30 -14.84 2.18
N GLY A 54 -0.81 -14.19 2.54
CA GLY A 54 -1.00 -12.76 2.30
C GLY A 54 0.03 -11.89 3.01
N TYR A 55 0.37 -12.21 4.27
CA TYR A 55 1.41 -11.51 5.01
C TYR A 55 2.78 -11.64 4.34
N GLU A 56 3.16 -12.85 3.90
CA GLU A 56 4.42 -13.08 3.17
C GLU A 56 4.51 -12.22 1.91
N ILE A 57 3.42 -12.16 1.12
CA ILE A 57 3.34 -11.34 -0.09
C ILE A 57 3.50 -9.86 0.22
N VAL A 58 2.80 -9.33 1.23
CA VAL A 58 2.91 -7.91 1.59
C VAL A 58 4.32 -7.57 2.05
N VAL A 59 4.94 -8.42 2.89
CA VAL A 59 6.30 -8.19 3.38
C VAL A 59 7.32 -8.21 2.23
N ALA A 60 7.25 -9.21 1.36
CA ALA A 60 8.12 -9.27 0.18
C ALA A 60 7.89 -8.06 -0.75
N GLY A 61 6.63 -7.64 -0.91
CA GLY A 61 6.26 -6.47 -1.69
C GLY A 61 6.85 -5.18 -1.14
N LEU A 62 6.78 -4.96 0.18
CA LEU A 62 7.35 -3.78 0.82
C LEU A 62 8.87 -3.70 0.60
N TYR A 63 9.58 -4.84 0.72
CA TYR A 63 11.01 -4.87 0.42
C TYR A 63 11.30 -4.64 -1.06
N HIS A 64 10.51 -5.19 -1.97
CA HIS A 64 10.65 -4.92 -3.39
C HIS A 64 10.48 -3.41 -3.67
N VAL A 65 9.47 -2.77 -3.09
CA VAL A 65 9.28 -1.32 -3.22
C VAL A 65 10.50 -0.56 -2.74
N GLU A 66 11.04 -0.88 -1.55
CA GLU A 66 12.23 -0.22 -1.01
C GLU A 66 13.44 -0.31 -1.97
N THR A 67 13.64 -1.45 -2.62
CA THR A 67 14.74 -1.61 -3.60
C THR A 67 14.55 -0.79 -4.88
N ARG A 68 13.31 -0.45 -5.21
CA ARG A 68 12.93 0.26 -6.43
C ARG A 68 12.87 1.78 -6.25
N LEU A 69 12.71 2.23 -5.01
CA LEU A 69 12.73 3.65 -4.67
C LEU A 69 14.17 4.18 -4.61
N ASP A 70 14.31 5.46 -4.92
CA ASP A 70 15.50 6.25 -4.65
C ASP A 70 15.26 7.17 -3.43
N ASP A 71 16.28 7.97 -3.10
CA ASP A 71 16.22 8.87 -1.94
C ASP A 71 15.52 10.22 -2.27
N SER A 72 14.89 10.36 -3.45
CA SER A 72 14.18 11.59 -3.82
C SER A 72 12.98 11.85 -2.92
N GLY A 73 12.38 10.80 -2.36
CA GLY A 73 11.13 10.82 -1.60
C GLY A 73 9.87 10.91 -2.48
N PHE A 74 10.00 10.59 -3.78
CA PHE A 74 8.89 10.35 -4.69
C PHE A 74 9.01 8.95 -5.30
N ALA A 75 7.88 8.33 -5.62
CA ALA A 75 7.87 7.01 -6.24
C ALA A 75 8.28 7.02 -7.71
N VAL A 76 8.01 8.12 -8.41
CA VAL A 76 8.36 8.33 -9.81
C VAL A 76 8.85 9.76 -10.01
N GLY A 77 10.05 9.91 -10.56
CA GLY A 77 10.63 11.21 -10.88
C GLY A 77 10.88 12.05 -9.62
N TYR A 78 10.55 13.35 -9.69
CA TYR A 78 10.81 14.32 -8.61
C TYR A 78 9.55 15.11 -8.24
N HIS A 79 8.38 14.50 -8.36
CA HIS A 79 7.11 15.14 -8.04
C HIS A 79 6.05 14.14 -7.62
N LEU A 80 4.97 14.63 -7.01
CA LEU A 80 3.83 13.79 -6.65
C LEU A 80 3.18 13.20 -7.90
N THR A 81 2.90 11.91 -7.82
CA THR A 81 2.08 11.13 -8.74
C THR A 81 1.02 10.36 -7.94
N VAL A 82 0.11 9.70 -8.65
CA VAL A 82 -0.85 8.78 -8.02
C VAL A 82 -0.17 7.63 -7.25
N VAL A 83 1.04 7.23 -7.67
CA VAL A 83 1.77 6.11 -7.05
C VAL A 83 2.11 6.42 -5.60
N ASP A 84 2.51 7.65 -5.28
CA ASP A 84 2.86 8.06 -3.93
C ASP A 84 1.67 7.87 -2.96
N PHE A 85 0.47 8.27 -3.37
CA PHE A 85 -0.75 8.11 -2.57
C PHE A 85 -1.17 6.63 -2.41
N LEU A 86 -0.94 5.81 -3.44
CA LEU A 86 -1.21 4.38 -3.35
C LEU A 86 -0.23 3.68 -2.41
N LEU A 87 1.05 4.05 -2.45
CA LEU A 87 2.06 3.56 -1.49
C LEU A 87 1.76 4.02 -0.05
N TRP A 88 1.25 5.24 0.13
CA TRP A 88 0.74 5.71 1.42
C TRP A 88 -0.44 4.85 1.92
N THR A 89 -1.35 4.46 1.03
CA THR A 89 -2.47 3.57 1.38
C THR A 89 -1.99 2.17 1.75
N VAL A 90 -1.06 1.60 0.97
CA VAL A 90 -0.40 0.31 1.25
C VAL A 90 0.26 0.33 2.63
N TRP A 91 0.95 1.42 2.97
CA TRP A 91 1.56 1.60 4.29
C TRP A 91 0.52 1.55 5.42
N GLY A 92 -0.58 2.30 5.28
CA GLY A 92 -1.65 2.31 6.28
C GLY A 92 -2.30 0.93 6.45
N TRP A 93 -2.50 0.20 5.37
CA TRP A 93 -3.03 -1.17 5.44
C TRP A 93 -2.02 -2.16 6.03
N ALA A 94 -0.72 -2.01 5.77
CA ALA A 94 0.31 -2.82 6.42
C ALA A 94 0.34 -2.60 7.94
N ASP A 95 0.19 -1.36 8.40
CA ASP A 95 0.08 -1.05 9.83
C ASP A 95 -1.20 -1.67 10.43
N ARG A 96 -2.35 -1.50 9.77
CA ARG A 96 -3.61 -2.15 10.19
C ARG A 96 -3.51 -3.68 10.24
N ALA A 97 -2.69 -4.27 9.38
CA ALA A 97 -2.43 -5.71 9.33
C ALA A 97 -1.42 -6.18 10.39
N GLY A 98 -0.85 -5.28 11.20
CA GLY A 98 0.11 -5.62 12.26
C GLY A 98 1.56 -5.77 11.78
N LEU A 99 1.90 -5.30 10.57
CA LEU A 99 3.23 -5.46 9.97
C LEU A 99 4.21 -4.31 10.29
N ARG A 100 3.98 -3.57 11.37
CA ARG A 100 4.75 -2.36 11.72
C ARG A 100 6.27 -2.59 11.78
N THR A 101 6.73 -3.70 12.34
CA THR A 101 8.17 -4.01 12.43
C THR A 101 8.84 -4.19 11.06
N GLN A 102 8.07 -4.56 10.03
CA GLN A 102 8.56 -4.68 8.66
C GLN A 102 8.64 -3.30 8.00
N THR A 103 7.70 -2.41 8.34
CA THR A 103 7.72 -1.01 7.89
C THR A 103 8.91 -0.21 8.43
N ASP A 104 9.55 -0.68 9.52
CA ASP A 104 10.78 -0.07 10.05
C ASP A 104 12.03 -0.29 9.21
N ARG A 105 11.98 -1.26 8.30
CA ARG A 105 13.12 -1.66 7.46
C ARG A 105 13.08 -1.06 6.06
N VAL A 106 12.11 -0.19 5.78
CA VAL A 106 11.83 0.40 4.45
C VAL A 106 11.85 1.93 4.52
N SER A 107 13.06 2.46 4.67
CA SER A 107 13.34 3.89 4.90
C SER A 107 12.95 4.81 3.74
N LYS A 108 13.15 4.39 2.50
CA LYS A 108 12.80 5.20 1.32
C LYS A 108 11.29 5.25 1.14
N LEU A 109 10.62 4.11 1.33
CA LEU A 109 9.16 4.07 1.36
C LEU A 109 8.61 4.98 2.45
N ARG A 110 9.18 4.95 3.65
CA ARG A 110 8.82 5.90 4.73
C ARG A 110 8.94 7.35 4.26
N GLY A 111 10.01 7.71 3.58
CA GLY A 111 10.20 9.06 3.03
C GLY A 111 9.07 9.49 2.06
N VAL A 112 8.62 8.59 1.19
CA VAL A 112 7.46 8.81 0.31
C VAL A 112 6.19 9.03 1.12
N VAL A 113 5.92 8.14 2.08
CA VAL A 113 4.71 8.18 2.94
C VAL A 113 4.66 9.46 3.76
N GLU A 114 5.76 9.87 4.38
CA GLU A 114 5.86 11.11 5.16
C GLU A 114 5.60 12.35 4.31
N ARG A 115 6.03 12.34 3.05
CA ARG A 115 5.77 13.45 2.13
C ARG A 115 4.30 13.54 1.75
N VAL A 116 3.69 12.41 1.42
CA VAL A 116 2.24 12.35 1.12
C VAL A 116 1.43 12.79 2.34
N GLY A 117 1.84 12.39 3.55
CA GLY A 117 1.24 12.82 4.81
C GLY A 117 1.26 14.34 5.04
N LYS A 118 2.08 15.12 4.32
CA LYS A 118 2.12 16.58 4.43
C LYS A 118 1.24 17.30 3.40
N VAL A 119 0.54 16.57 2.53
CA VAL A 119 -0.37 17.14 1.55
C VAL A 119 -1.64 17.64 2.26
N GLU A 120 -1.89 18.95 2.21
CA GLU A 120 -3.02 19.61 2.89
C GLU A 120 -4.37 18.95 2.57
N ARG A 121 -4.66 18.74 1.28
CA ARG A 121 -5.91 18.08 0.86
C ARG A 121 -6.09 16.67 1.39
N LEU A 122 -4.99 15.92 1.61
CA LEU A 122 -5.08 14.61 2.24
C LEU A 122 -5.49 14.76 3.71
N GLN A 123 -4.90 15.71 4.43
CA GLN A 123 -5.26 15.97 5.83
C GLN A 123 -6.72 16.40 5.98
N ASP A 124 -7.23 17.22 5.07
CA ASP A 124 -8.65 17.61 5.04
C ASP A 124 -9.58 16.40 4.90
N VAL A 125 -9.26 15.48 3.97
CA VAL A 125 -10.05 14.26 3.76
C VAL A 125 -10.01 13.39 5.00
N LEU A 126 -8.82 13.16 5.59
CA LEU A 126 -8.68 12.36 6.80
C LEU A 126 -9.42 12.96 8.01
N ALA A 127 -9.49 14.29 8.10
CA ALA A 127 -10.26 14.97 9.14
C ALA A 127 -11.76 14.75 8.97
N ARG A 128 -12.26 14.73 7.73
CA ARG A 128 -13.68 14.46 7.42
C ARG A 128 -14.05 13.01 7.72
N GLU A 129 -13.28 12.05 7.23
CA GLU A 129 -13.54 10.61 7.46
C GLU A 129 -13.54 10.28 8.97
N LYS A 130 -12.62 10.85 9.75
CA LYS A 130 -12.62 10.69 11.22
C LYS A 130 -13.82 11.35 11.92
N GLY A 131 -14.39 12.38 11.33
CA GLY A 131 -15.59 13.05 11.84
C GLY A 131 -16.85 12.22 11.59
N GLU A 132 -16.90 11.52 10.47
CA GLU A 132 -17.98 10.60 10.10
C GLU A 132 -17.95 9.33 10.95
N ASP A 133 -16.78 8.72 11.19
CA ASP A 133 -16.61 7.53 12.04
C ASP A 133 -16.98 7.75 13.53
N ARG A 134 -17.20 9.00 13.97
CA ARG A 134 -17.61 9.36 15.34
C ARG A 134 -19.09 9.71 15.48
N ALA A 135 -19.82 9.77 14.36
CA ALA A 135 -21.23 10.10 14.32
C ALA A 135 -22.16 8.86 14.35
N ASP A 136 -21.57 7.66 14.26
CA ASP A 136 -22.21 6.34 14.36
C ASP A 136 -21.88 5.66 15.70
#